data_AF-A0A1N6KU96-F1
#
_entry.id   AF-A0A1N6KU96-F1
#
_cell.length_a   1.000
_cell.length_b   1.000
_cell.length_c   1.000
_cell.angle_alpha   90.00
_cell.angle_beta   90.00
_cell.angle_gamma   90.00
#
_symmetry.space_group_name_H-M   'P 1'
#
loop_
_entity.id
_entity.type
_entity.pdbx_description
1 polymer ?
#
loop_
_entity_poly.entity_id
_entity_poly.type
_entity_poly.pdbx_seq_one_letter_code
_entity_poly.pdbx_strand_id
1 'polypeptide(L)'
;MTCLGPRFLFLGLVLCSVLGADLRADGVPRNECFPVEQLDPKFRPQVEALLLKMLDSEALYTVVGGLKPVSSSFWWTRFPVDSPDLRQLDEMRRILPVIRCGDAFQAGVLVFAAVHDGKRHAHAWVASRPALRRTIRAHHTFFSTYGITPESHPIEVVEKMEHAPTADRLRASGYLFGYPDHAVDFFVGADLDGSKSTDRKLVPRDFLTVPTVASASNKFVWAVPKGHQPNDEDRAIMARAEPILTEYRRRRSLYIGAGKPGVVALLRDWFDDGYGRCAPENAQVRSDAQPPRIASRPDVVRVTPRPPASLSTAVCAPTPPVFSDPRGGCRLLITLKPRRWGRRNTVPIERIHP
;
A
#
# COMPACT_ATOMS: atom_id res chain seq x y z
N MET A 1 -60.63 -47.03 42.53
CA MET A 1 -59.49 -47.28 41.60
C MET A 1 -59.67 -46.28 40.46
N THR A 2 -58.86 -45.27 40.19
CA THR A 2 -57.44 -44.97 40.50
C THR A 2 -57.24 -43.46 40.25
N CYS A 3 -56.44 -42.80 41.08
CA CYS A 3 -56.21 -41.36 41.11
C CYS A 3 -55.52 -40.78 39.85
N LEU A 4 -55.97 -39.61 39.39
CA LEU A 4 -55.22 -38.69 38.54
C LEU A 4 -54.35 -37.77 39.43
N GLY A 5 -53.06 -37.68 39.13
CA GLY A 5 -52.15 -36.68 39.69
C GLY A 5 -51.62 -35.74 38.59
N PRO A 6 -51.45 -34.43 38.87
CA PRO A 6 -50.95 -33.48 37.88
C PRO A 6 -49.42 -33.50 37.83
N ARG A 7 -48.85 -33.61 36.62
CA ARG A 7 -47.41 -33.42 36.38
C ARG A 7 -47.13 -31.93 36.20
N PHE A 8 -46.49 -31.32 37.19
CA PHE A 8 -45.84 -30.02 37.08
C PHE A 8 -44.66 -30.11 36.11
N LEU A 9 -44.72 -29.30 35.04
CA LEU A 9 -43.63 -29.12 34.09
C LEU A 9 -42.88 -27.84 34.50
N PHE A 10 -41.74 -28.00 35.20
CA PHE A 10 -40.82 -26.90 35.49
C PHE A 10 -40.00 -26.60 34.23
N LEU A 11 -40.35 -25.52 33.54
CA LEU A 11 -39.56 -24.95 32.45
C LEU A 11 -38.45 -24.08 33.07
N GLY A 12 -37.27 -24.66 33.26
CA GLY A 12 -36.08 -23.94 33.73
C GLY A 12 -35.54 -23.02 32.64
N LEU A 13 -35.82 -21.72 32.76
CA LEU A 13 -35.26 -20.67 31.92
C LEU A 13 -33.80 -20.40 32.36
N VAL A 14 -32.83 -21.05 31.72
CA VAL A 14 -31.41 -20.75 31.91
C VAL A 14 -31.08 -19.44 31.18
N LEU A 15 -31.15 -18.33 31.90
CA LEU A 15 -30.66 -17.03 31.45
C LEU A 15 -29.11 -17.08 31.49
N CYS A 16 -28.49 -17.55 30.40
CA CYS A 16 -27.05 -17.38 30.20
C CYS A 16 -26.76 -15.89 29.99
N SER A 17 -26.45 -15.19 31.07
CA SER A 17 -25.83 -13.86 31.05
C SER A 17 -24.42 -13.98 30.47
N VAL A 18 -24.32 -13.99 29.14
CA VAL A 18 -23.06 -13.75 28.44
C VAL A 18 -22.74 -12.27 28.66
N LEU A 19 -22.09 -11.98 29.79
CA LEU A 19 -21.41 -10.71 30.01
C LEU A 19 -20.50 -10.48 28.81
N GLY A 20 -20.75 -9.39 28.09
CA GLY A 20 -20.08 -9.02 26.86
C GLY A 20 -18.56 -9.09 27.03
N ALA A 21 -17.96 -10.11 26.41
CA ALA A 21 -16.60 -9.94 25.92
C ALA A 21 -16.70 -8.82 24.89
N ASP A 22 -16.29 -7.61 25.27
CA ASP A 22 -15.97 -6.56 24.33
C ASP A 22 -15.11 -7.22 23.25
N LEU A 23 -15.67 -7.35 22.05
CA LEU A 23 -14.94 -7.68 20.83
C LEU A 23 -13.97 -6.53 20.59
N ARG A 24 -12.90 -6.47 21.39
CA ARG A 24 -11.76 -5.60 21.14
C ARG A 24 -11.23 -6.03 19.79
N ALA A 25 -11.08 -5.05 18.90
CA ALA A 25 -10.41 -5.28 17.62
C ALA A 25 -9.12 -6.06 17.87
N ASP A 26 -8.87 -7.09 17.06
CA ASP A 26 -7.67 -7.93 17.09
C ASP A 26 -6.41 -7.12 16.70
N GLY A 27 -6.08 -6.10 17.48
CA GLY A 27 -4.87 -5.31 17.30
C GLY A 27 -3.65 -6.12 17.70
N VAL A 28 -2.49 -5.79 17.14
CA VAL A 28 -1.20 -6.42 17.48
C VAL A 28 -0.48 -5.62 18.56
N PRO A 29 0.47 -6.20 19.32
CA PRO A 29 1.36 -5.41 20.16
C PRO A 29 1.98 -4.23 19.39
N ARG A 30 2.11 -3.06 20.04
CA ARG A 30 2.56 -1.82 19.39
C ARG A 30 3.88 -1.93 18.62
N ASN A 31 4.81 -2.76 19.11
CA ASN A 31 6.10 -3.03 18.46
C ASN A 31 6.00 -3.97 17.24
N GLU A 32 4.91 -4.72 17.10
CA GLU A 32 4.63 -5.58 15.94
C GLU A 32 3.94 -4.83 14.79
N CYS A 33 3.42 -3.63 15.08
CA CYS A 33 2.91 -2.72 14.06
C CYS A 33 4.07 -1.91 13.47
N PHE A 34 4.28 -2.02 12.16
CA PHE A 34 5.46 -1.50 11.44
C PHE A 34 6.78 -1.90 12.09
N PRO A 35 7.12 -3.21 12.17
CA PRO A 35 8.25 -3.70 12.95
C PRO A 35 9.60 -3.47 12.24
N VAL A 36 9.95 -2.20 12.00
CA VAL A 36 11.18 -1.78 11.30
C VAL A 36 12.44 -2.23 12.02
N GLU A 37 12.35 -2.54 13.31
CA GLU A 37 13.44 -3.07 14.12
C GLU A 37 13.87 -4.47 13.65
N GLN A 38 12.99 -5.22 12.98
CA GLN A 38 13.28 -6.53 12.38
C GLN A 38 14.12 -6.43 11.10
N LEU A 39 14.23 -5.25 10.49
CA LEU A 39 15.11 -5.04 9.35
C LEU A 39 16.57 -4.93 9.78
N ASP A 40 17.47 -5.31 8.88
CA ASP A 40 18.87 -4.89 8.94
C ASP A 40 18.93 -3.37 9.17
N PRO A 41 19.69 -2.89 10.19
CA PRO A 41 19.76 -1.48 10.54
C PRO A 41 20.01 -0.54 9.35
N LYS A 42 20.72 -1.00 8.31
CA LYS A 42 20.99 -0.19 7.11
C LYS A 42 19.73 0.17 6.32
N PHE A 43 18.66 -0.61 6.42
CA PHE A 43 17.39 -0.38 5.71
C PHE A 43 16.41 0.50 6.49
N ARG A 44 16.64 0.75 7.78
CA ARG A 44 15.72 1.52 8.63
C ARG A 44 15.48 2.95 8.11
N PRO A 45 16.50 3.74 7.72
CA PRO A 45 16.27 5.07 7.17
C PRO A 45 15.43 5.03 5.88
N GLN A 46 15.60 4.00 5.07
CA GLN A 46 14.91 3.86 3.80
C GLN A 46 13.43 3.50 3.99
N VAL A 47 13.09 2.60 4.90
CA VAL A 47 11.68 2.30 5.20
C VAL A 47 10.98 3.49 5.84
N GLU A 48 11.66 4.27 6.70
CA GLU A 48 11.09 5.49 7.27
C GLU A 48 10.84 6.55 6.19
N ALA A 49 11.79 6.78 5.28
CA ALA A 49 11.60 7.68 4.16
C ALA A 49 10.43 7.23 3.26
N LEU A 50 10.29 5.91 3.06
CA LEU A 50 9.22 5.32 2.26
C LEU A 50 7.86 5.52 2.92
N LEU A 51 7.73 5.20 4.21
CA LEU A 51 6.51 5.42 5.00
C LEU A 51 6.11 6.90 5.00
N LEU A 52 7.06 7.82 5.17
CA LEU A 52 6.76 9.25 5.10
C LEU A 52 6.25 9.65 3.71
N LYS A 53 6.88 9.17 2.64
CA LYS A 53 6.43 9.43 1.27
C LYS A 53 5.04 8.82 0.98
N MET A 54 4.73 7.67 1.57
CA MET A 54 3.40 7.07 1.50
C MET A 54 2.35 7.97 2.13
N LEU A 55 2.59 8.44 3.37
CA LEU A 55 1.64 9.26 4.11
C LEU A 55 1.54 10.70 3.58
N ASP A 56 2.62 11.24 3.01
CA ASP A 56 2.55 12.55 2.33
C ASP A 56 1.79 12.48 0.99
N SER A 57 1.56 11.27 0.46
CA SER A 57 0.87 11.02 -0.81
C SER A 57 -0.51 10.34 -0.59
N GLU A 58 -1.08 9.78 -1.65
CA GLU A 58 -2.39 9.13 -1.63
C GLU A 58 -2.45 7.85 -0.78
N ALA A 59 -1.30 7.23 -0.49
CA ALA A 59 -1.25 6.01 0.33
C ALA A 59 -1.67 6.26 1.78
N LEU A 60 -1.72 7.53 2.23
CA LEU A 60 -2.43 7.93 3.44
C LEU A 60 -3.85 7.38 3.48
N TYR A 61 -4.60 7.47 2.39
CA TYR A 61 -6.00 7.04 2.32
C TYR A 61 -6.18 5.52 2.22
N THR A 62 -5.10 4.79 1.95
CA THR A 62 -5.06 3.32 2.04
C THR A 62 -4.72 2.88 3.46
N VAL A 63 -3.66 3.45 4.03
CA VAL A 63 -3.14 3.08 5.36
C VAL A 63 -4.05 3.58 6.47
N VAL A 64 -4.66 4.75 6.30
CA VAL A 64 -5.57 5.37 7.26
C VAL A 64 -6.96 5.48 6.67
N GLY A 65 -7.96 4.96 7.39
CA GLY A 65 -9.37 5.00 6.99
C GLY A 65 -9.79 3.98 5.94
N GLY A 66 -8.85 3.34 5.22
CA GLY A 66 -9.15 2.32 4.21
C GLY A 66 -10.15 2.81 3.17
N LEU A 67 -10.00 4.08 2.77
CA LEU A 67 -10.78 4.74 1.73
C LEU A 67 -10.36 4.21 0.35
N LYS A 68 -9.04 4.03 0.16
CA LYS A 68 -8.46 3.36 -1.01
C LYS A 68 -8.12 1.89 -0.67
N PRO A 69 -8.50 0.93 -1.51
CA PRO A 69 -8.09 -0.47 -1.32
C PRO A 69 -6.59 -0.68 -1.50
N VAL A 70 -6.02 -0.05 -2.53
CA VAL A 70 -4.62 -0.16 -2.92
C VAL A 70 -4.06 1.23 -3.22
N SER A 71 -2.80 1.45 -2.87
CA SER A 71 -2.00 2.57 -3.37
C SER A 71 -0.66 2.09 -3.89
N SER A 72 -0.12 2.83 -4.85
CA SER A 72 1.20 2.58 -5.42
C SER A 72 2.00 3.88 -5.53
N SER A 73 3.08 3.88 -6.33
CA SER A 73 3.77 5.09 -6.78
C SER A 73 4.55 5.86 -5.70
N PHE A 74 4.63 5.33 -4.47
CA PHE A 74 5.55 5.82 -3.43
C PHE A 74 6.98 5.30 -3.63
N TRP A 75 7.18 4.24 -4.42
CA TRP A 75 8.48 3.86 -4.98
C TRP A 75 8.29 3.20 -6.34
N TRP A 76 9.25 3.40 -7.23
CA TRP A 76 9.28 2.77 -8.54
C TRP A 76 10.71 2.62 -9.03
N THR A 77 10.91 1.67 -9.94
CA THR A 77 12.15 1.51 -10.71
C THR A 77 11.83 0.96 -12.10
N ARG A 78 12.85 0.93 -12.97
CA ARG A 78 12.78 0.28 -14.28
C ARG A 78 14.09 -0.43 -14.58
N PHE A 79 14.02 -1.58 -15.23
CA PHE A 79 15.20 -2.38 -15.57
C PHE A 79 15.11 -2.90 -17.00
N PRO A 80 16.24 -2.99 -17.73
CA PRO A 80 16.27 -3.56 -19.07
C PRO A 80 15.91 -5.05 -19.03
N VAL A 81 15.16 -5.52 -20.03
CA VAL A 81 14.74 -6.92 -20.12
C VAL A 81 15.90 -7.82 -20.54
N ASP A 82 16.77 -7.34 -21.44
CA ASP A 82 17.85 -8.16 -22.03
C ASP A 82 19.05 -8.35 -21.08
N SER A 83 19.20 -7.49 -20.06
CA SER A 83 20.31 -7.50 -19.10
C SER A 83 19.88 -6.99 -17.72
N PRO A 84 18.94 -7.68 -17.05
CA PRO A 84 18.28 -7.15 -15.87
C PRO A 84 19.22 -6.98 -14.68
N ASP A 85 19.27 -5.77 -14.11
CA ASP A 85 19.83 -5.51 -12.78
C ASP A 85 18.67 -5.48 -11.76
N LEU A 86 18.55 -6.55 -10.97
CA LEU A 86 17.45 -6.75 -10.04
C LEU A 86 17.75 -6.30 -8.60
N ARG A 87 18.93 -5.73 -8.33
CA ARG A 87 19.36 -5.40 -6.95
C ARG A 87 18.37 -4.48 -6.21
N GLN A 88 17.85 -3.47 -6.90
CA GLN A 88 16.85 -2.56 -6.32
C GLN A 88 15.52 -3.27 -6.00
N LEU A 89 15.14 -4.28 -6.79
CA LEU A 89 13.94 -5.08 -6.53
C LEU A 89 14.12 -5.96 -5.30
N ASP A 90 15.27 -6.62 -5.19
CA ASP A 90 15.58 -7.47 -4.03
C ASP A 90 15.66 -6.66 -2.74
N GLU A 91 16.24 -5.46 -2.81
CA GLU A 91 16.25 -4.51 -1.70
C GLU A 91 14.83 -4.14 -1.28
N MET A 92 14.00 -3.70 -2.22
CA MET A 92 12.64 -3.27 -1.91
C MET A 92 11.77 -4.43 -1.40
N ARG A 93 11.96 -5.65 -1.92
CA ARG A 93 11.29 -6.88 -1.41
C ARG A 93 11.69 -7.25 0.01
N ARG A 94 12.87 -6.84 0.49
CA ARG A 94 13.28 -7.00 1.90
C ARG A 94 12.68 -5.94 2.81
N ILE A 95 12.45 -4.74 2.29
CA ILE A 95 11.94 -3.59 3.05
C ILE A 95 10.41 -3.66 3.21
N LEU A 96 9.67 -3.85 2.12
CA LEU A 96 8.21 -3.74 2.15
C LEU A 96 7.47 -4.69 3.11
N PRO A 97 7.94 -5.91 3.42
CA PRO A 97 7.23 -6.79 4.34
C PRO A 97 7.04 -6.23 5.76
N VAL A 98 7.84 -5.26 6.21
CA VAL A 98 7.61 -4.60 7.51
C VAL A 98 6.56 -3.49 7.46
N ILE A 99 6.05 -3.14 6.28
CA ILE A 99 4.90 -2.23 6.13
C ILE A 99 3.63 -3.05 6.36
N ARG A 100 3.41 -3.40 7.62
CA ARG A 100 2.28 -4.22 8.11
C ARG A 100 1.89 -3.82 9.52
N CYS A 101 0.66 -4.13 9.89
CA CYS A 101 0.16 -4.01 11.26
C CYS A 101 -0.82 -5.16 11.48
N GLY A 102 -0.32 -6.27 12.02
CA GLY A 102 -1.00 -7.57 11.90
C GLY A 102 -1.27 -7.92 10.44
N ASP A 103 -2.48 -8.41 10.16
CA ASP A 103 -2.98 -8.74 8.82
C ASP A 103 -3.77 -7.59 8.17
N ALA A 104 -3.72 -6.37 8.72
CA ALA A 104 -4.51 -5.27 8.17
C ALA A 104 -3.98 -4.78 6.81
N PHE A 105 -2.66 -4.91 6.59
CA PHE A 105 -2.01 -4.49 5.35
C PHE A 105 -1.14 -5.58 4.76
N GLN A 106 -0.94 -5.45 3.46
CA GLN A 106 0.14 -6.12 2.76
C GLN A 106 0.81 -5.13 1.81
N ALA A 107 2.12 -5.14 1.78
CA ALA A 107 2.90 -4.35 0.83
C ALA A 107 3.86 -5.25 0.04
N GLY A 108 4.19 -4.84 -1.17
CA GLY A 108 5.05 -5.62 -2.05
C GLY A 108 5.47 -4.86 -3.30
N VAL A 109 6.22 -5.54 -4.16
CA VAL A 109 6.61 -5.01 -5.46
C VAL A 109 5.76 -5.67 -6.53
N LEU A 110 5.11 -4.87 -7.37
CA LEU A 110 4.44 -5.28 -8.60
C LEU A 110 5.39 -5.01 -9.76
N VAL A 111 5.67 -6.01 -10.58
CA VAL A 111 6.42 -5.84 -11.83
C VAL A 111 5.43 -5.86 -12.97
N PHE A 112 5.29 -4.75 -13.69
CA PHE A 112 4.31 -4.64 -14.76
C PHE A 112 4.64 -5.60 -15.92
N ALA A 113 3.59 -6.12 -16.55
CA ALA A 113 3.72 -7.06 -17.66
C ALA A 113 4.27 -6.37 -18.90
N ALA A 114 3.88 -5.11 -19.10
CA ALA A 114 4.25 -4.32 -20.27
C ALA A 114 5.74 -3.96 -20.28
N VAL A 115 6.35 -4.11 -21.47
CA VAL A 115 7.71 -3.66 -21.76
C VAL A 115 7.63 -2.38 -22.58
N HIS A 116 8.28 -1.33 -22.09
CA HIS A 116 8.37 -0.04 -22.77
C HIS A 116 9.84 0.30 -23.00
N ASP A 117 10.21 0.58 -24.25
CA ASP A 117 11.59 0.88 -24.65
C ASP A 117 12.62 -0.13 -24.11
N GLY A 118 12.28 -1.42 -24.22
CA GLY A 118 13.12 -2.53 -23.75
C GLY A 118 13.23 -2.65 -22.23
N LYS A 119 12.42 -1.92 -21.46
CA LYS A 119 12.44 -1.93 -19.99
C LYS A 119 11.11 -2.38 -19.40
N ARG A 120 11.19 -3.09 -18.27
CA ARG A 120 10.04 -3.33 -17.40
C ARG A 120 10.01 -2.31 -16.29
N HIS A 121 8.80 -1.93 -15.89
CA HIS A 121 8.55 -1.08 -14.75
C HIS A 121 8.23 -1.95 -13.53
N ALA A 122 8.60 -1.46 -12.34
CA ALA A 122 8.21 -2.09 -11.09
C ALA A 122 7.88 -1.03 -10.05
N HIS A 123 6.73 -1.17 -9.39
CA HIS A 123 6.25 -0.23 -8.39
C HIS A 123 6.10 -0.93 -7.04
N ALA A 124 6.33 -0.19 -5.96
CA ALA A 124 5.87 -0.61 -4.65
C ALA A 124 4.36 -0.37 -4.57
N TRP A 125 3.66 -1.27 -3.91
CA TRP A 125 2.24 -1.17 -3.62
C TRP A 125 1.97 -1.52 -2.16
N VAL A 126 0.86 -0.99 -1.64
CA VAL A 126 0.29 -1.36 -0.34
C VAL A 126 -1.20 -1.56 -0.52
N ALA A 127 -1.76 -2.60 0.10
CA ALA A 127 -3.20 -2.85 0.14
C ALA A 127 -3.70 -2.85 1.59
N SER A 128 -4.85 -2.22 1.81
CA SER A 128 -5.67 -2.42 3.01
C SER A 128 -6.54 -3.65 2.80
N ARG A 129 -6.29 -4.73 3.56
CA ARG A 129 -7.04 -5.98 3.43
C ARG A 129 -8.54 -5.81 3.71
N PRO A 130 -8.96 -5.03 4.74
CA PRO A 130 -10.38 -4.73 4.93
C PRO A 130 -11.02 -3.98 3.76
N ALA A 131 -10.33 -2.97 3.19
CA ALA A 131 -10.86 -2.19 2.07
C ALA A 131 -10.92 -3.01 0.76
N LEU A 132 -9.91 -3.84 0.52
CA LEU A 132 -9.89 -4.76 -0.61
C LEU A 132 -11.04 -5.77 -0.54
N ARG A 133 -11.25 -6.37 0.64
CA ARG A 133 -12.40 -7.26 0.90
C ARG A 133 -13.74 -6.59 0.57
N ARG A 134 -13.96 -5.36 1.04
CA ARG A 134 -15.18 -4.59 0.75
C ARG A 134 -15.35 -4.36 -0.75
N THR A 135 -14.27 -3.99 -1.44
CA THR A 135 -14.27 -3.74 -2.89
C THR A 135 -14.62 -4.99 -3.68
N ILE A 136 -14.01 -6.13 -3.33
CA ILE A 136 -14.30 -7.41 -4.00
C ILE A 136 -15.76 -7.84 -3.74
N ARG A 137 -16.30 -7.61 -2.54
CA ARG A 137 -17.72 -7.86 -2.25
C ARG A 137 -18.64 -6.95 -3.07
N ALA A 138 -18.34 -5.65 -3.12
CA ALA A 138 -19.13 -4.67 -3.85
C ALA A 138 -19.19 -4.95 -5.36
N HIS A 139 -18.07 -5.41 -5.94
CA HIS A 139 -17.97 -5.75 -7.36
C HIS A 139 -17.83 -7.26 -7.58
N HIS A 140 -18.54 -8.07 -6.78
CA HIS A 140 -18.42 -9.53 -6.80
C HIS A 140 -18.57 -10.11 -8.21
N THR A 141 -19.61 -9.69 -8.96
CA THR A 141 -19.87 -10.17 -10.32
C THR A 141 -18.68 -9.96 -11.26
N PHE A 142 -17.95 -8.85 -11.11
CA PHE A 142 -16.75 -8.56 -11.89
C PHE A 142 -15.58 -9.44 -11.45
N PHE A 143 -15.27 -9.48 -10.16
CA PHE A 143 -14.10 -10.22 -9.66
C PHE A 143 -14.26 -11.74 -9.72
N SER A 144 -15.49 -12.27 -9.64
CA SER A 144 -15.74 -13.72 -9.65
C SER A 144 -15.39 -14.38 -10.98
N THR A 145 -15.44 -13.65 -12.11
CA THR A 145 -15.03 -14.20 -13.42
C THR A 145 -13.55 -14.54 -13.48
N TYR A 146 -12.76 -13.95 -12.57
CA TYR A 146 -11.34 -14.18 -12.40
C TYR A 146 -11.01 -15.14 -11.24
N GLY A 147 -12.04 -15.74 -10.61
CA GLY A 147 -11.89 -16.57 -9.42
C GLY A 147 -11.38 -15.79 -8.20
N ILE A 148 -11.52 -14.46 -8.19
CA ILE A 148 -11.15 -13.61 -7.05
C ILE A 148 -12.31 -13.58 -6.06
N THR A 149 -12.01 -13.84 -4.79
CA THR A 149 -12.97 -13.78 -3.68
C THR A 149 -12.49 -12.79 -2.63
N PRO A 150 -13.33 -12.39 -1.66
CA PRO A 150 -12.88 -11.50 -0.57
C PRO A 150 -11.70 -12.07 0.23
N GLU A 151 -11.48 -13.38 0.18
CA GLU A 151 -10.39 -14.07 0.88
C GLU A 151 -9.11 -14.18 0.04
N SER A 152 -9.16 -13.81 -1.24
CA SER A 152 -7.98 -13.81 -2.12
C SER A 152 -6.86 -12.95 -1.54
N HIS A 153 -5.64 -13.44 -1.67
CA HIS A 153 -4.47 -12.73 -1.17
C HIS A 153 -4.23 -11.45 -2.02
N PRO A 154 -3.95 -10.29 -1.42
CA PRO A 154 -3.82 -9.02 -2.17
C PRO A 154 -2.91 -9.08 -3.40
N ILE A 155 -1.77 -9.78 -3.33
CA ILE A 155 -0.88 -9.92 -4.51
C ILE A 155 -1.54 -10.71 -5.65
N GLU A 156 -2.35 -11.73 -5.34
CA GLU A 156 -3.06 -12.52 -6.35
C GLU A 156 -4.04 -11.62 -7.11
N VAL A 157 -4.76 -10.76 -6.38
CA VAL A 157 -5.70 -9.81 -6.97
C VAL A 157 -4.96 -8.83 -7.88
N VAL A 158 -3.91 -8.17 -7.37
CA VAL A 158 -3.16 -7.16 -8.13
C VAL A 158 -2.49 -7.75 -9.37
N GLU A 159 -1.80 -8.89 -9.24
CA GLU A 159 -1.11 -9.55 -10.37
C GLU A 159 -2.11 -10.08 -11.42
N LYS A 160 -3.21 -10.70 -10.98
CA LYS A 160 -4.21 -11.24 -11.91
C LYS A 160 -4.88 -10.12 -12.71
N MET A 161 -5.16 -8.97 -12.08
CA MET A 161 -5.75 -7.81 -12.75
C MET A 161 -4.75 -7.11 -13.68
N GLU A 162 -3.47 -7.03 -13.33
CA GLU A 162 -2.42 -6.49 -14.23
C GLU A 162 -2.31 -7.28 -15.54
N HIS A 163 -2.62 -8.58 -15.52
CA HIS A 163 -2.57 -9.46 -16.68
C HIS A 163 -3.93 -9.65 -17.37
N ALA A 164 -4.99 -9.00 -16.89
CA ALA A 164 -6.32 -9.06 -17.51
C ALA A 164 -6.35 -8.33 -18.87
N PRO A 165 -7.35 -8.62 -19.74
CA PRO A 165 -7.60 -7.84 -20.94
C PRO A 165 -7.72 -6.34 -20.61
N THR A 166 -7.29 -5.46 -21.54
CA THR A 166 -7.14 -4.03 -21.27
C THR A 166 -8.35 -3.38 -20.57
N ALA A 167 -9.58 -3.61 -21.07
CA ALA A 167 -10.78 -3.02 -20.49
C ALA A 167 -10.97 -3.42 -19.02
N ASP A 168 -10.78 -4.70 -18.71
CA ASP A 168 -10.95 -5.25 -17.37
C ASP A 168 -9.81 -4.84 -16.45
N ARG A 169 -8.57 -4.77 -16.97
CA ARG A 169 -7.43 -4.22 -16.22
C ARG A 169 -7.66 -2.77 -15.82
N LEU A 170 -8.16 -1.93 -16.73
CA LEU A 170 -8.49 -0.52 -16.43
C LEU A 170 -9.62 -0.42 -15.40
N ARG A 171 -10.67 -1.22 -15.56
CA ARG A 171 -11.79 -1.29 -14.62
C ARG A 171 -11.33 -1.71 -13.22
N ALA A 172 -10.58 -2.81 -13.15
CA ALA A 172 -10.00 -3.30 -11.91
C ALA A 172 -9.07 -2.28 -11.25
N SER A 173 -8.24 -1.58 -12.03
CA SER A 173 -7.39 -0.50 -11.51
C SER A 173 -8.25 0.58 -10.86
N GLY A 174 -9.33 1.00 -11.50
CA GLY A 174 -10.27 1.99 -10.95
C GLY A 174 -10.83 1.57 -9.59
N TYR A 175 -11.33 0.33 -9.48
CA TYR A 175 -11.84 -0.21 -8.22
C TYR A 175 -10.74 -0.34 -7.16
N LEU A 176 -9.58 -0.88 -7.51
CA LEU A 176 -8.46 -1.07 -6.58
C LEU A 176 -7.89 0.27 -6.07
N PHE A 177 -7.94 1.33 -6.86
CA PHE A 177 -7.54 2.68 -6.44
C PHE A 177 -8.66 3.47 -5.74
N GLY A 178 -9.85 2.86 -5.56
CA GLY A 178 -10.96 3.41 -4.78
C GLY A 178 -11.75 4.49 -5.51
N TYR A 179 -11.83 4.43 -6.83
CA TYR A 179 -12.63 5.37 -7.63
C TYR A 179 -14.11 4.98 -7.65
N PRO A 180 -15.03 5.95 -7.73
CA PRO A 180 -16.46 5.67 -7.81
C PRO A 180 -16.84 5.04 -9.15
N ASP A 181 -17.90 4.22 -9.16
CA ASP A 181 -18.29 3.40 -10.31
C ASP A 181 -18.47 4.21 -11.59
N HIS A 182 -19.14 5.36 -11.48
CA HIS A 182 -19.38 6.24 -12.62
C HIS A 182 -18.08 6.76 -13.27
N ALA A 183 -17.03 6.99 -12.47
CA ALA A 183 -15.72 7.43 -12.97
C ALA A 183 -14.94 6.28 -13.61
N VAL A 184 -15.06 5.07 -13.06
CA VAL A 184 -14.48 3.86 -13.65
C VAL A 184 -15.12 3.58 -15.01
N ASP A 185 -16.44 3.62 -15.10
CA ASP A 185 -17.18 3.42 -16.34
C ASP A 185 -16.81 4.45 -17.40
N PHE A 186 -16.78 5.73 -17.03
CA PHE A 186 -16.35 6.80 -17.93
C PHE A 186 -14.93 6.56 -18.45
N PHE A 187 -13.97 6.27 -17.56
CA PHE A 187 -12.58 6.10 -17.96
C PHE A 187 -12.39 4.91 -18.90
N VAL A 188 -13.02 3.77 -18.59
CA VAL A 188 -12.94 2.56 -19.43
C VAL A 188 -13.57 2.83 -20.80
N GLY A 189 -14.76 3.45 -20.85
CA GLY A 189 -15.40 3.82 -22.11
C GLY A 189 -14.55 4.78 -22.94
N ALA A 190 -14.03 5.84 -22.31
CA ALA A 190 -13.21 6.84 -22.96
C ALA A 190 -11.90 6.28 -23.54
N ASP A 191 -11.25 5.34 -22.84
CA ASP A 191 -10.03 4.69 -23.34
C ASP A 191 -10.33 3.78 -24.54
N LEU A 192 -11.41 2.98 -24.46
CA LEU A 192 -11.84 2.11 -25.54
C LEU A 192 -12.23 2.91 -26.80
N ASP A 193 -12.95 4.02 -26.65
CA ASP A 193 -13.34 4.88 -27.77
C ASP A 193 -12.14 5.63 -28.36
N GLY A 194 -11.24 6.15 -27.50
CA GLY A 194 -10.00 6.77 -27.93
C GLY A 194 -9.09 5.81 -28.71
N SER A 195 -9.07 4.53 -28.32
CA SER A 195 -8.30 3.49 -29.02
C SER A 195 -8.85 3.13 -30.41
N LYS A 196 -10.16 3.34 -30.64
CA LYS A 196 -10.84 3.09 -31.93
C LYS A 196 -10.77 4.28 -32.88
N SER A 197 -10.57 5.50 -32.38
CA SER A 197 -10.47 6.70 -33.21
C SER A 197 -9.19 6.69 -34.06
N THR A 198 -9.31 6.90 -35.37
CA THR A 198 -8.18 7.06 -36.30
C THR A 198 -7.26 8.22 -35.92
N ASP A 199 -7.82 9.24 -35.28
CA ASP A 199 -7.08 10.42 -34.84
C ASP A 199 -6.52 10.27 -33.40
N ARG A 200 -6.88 9.19 -32.70
CA ARG A 200 -6.57 8.95 -31.27
C ARG A 200 -6.83 10.16 -30.38
N LYS A 201 -7.87 10.95 -30.70
CA LYS A 201 -8.23 12.13 -29.92
C LYS A 201 -8.69 11.68 -28.54
N LEU A 202 -8.06 12.24 -27.51
CA LEU A 202 -8.45 12.01 -26.13
C LEU A 202 -9.86 12.56 -25.92
N VAL A 203 -10.75 11.73 -25.34
CA VAL A 203 -12.07 12.17 -24.92
C VAL A 203 -11.92 13.31 -23.89
N PRO A 204 -12.56 14.47 -24.10
CA PRO A 204 -12.52 15.58 -23.15
C PRO A 204 -12.99 15.16 -21.77
N ARG A 205 -12.24 15.56 -20.74
CA ARG A 205 -12.46 15.13 -19.35
C ARG A 205 -12.01 16.20 -18.36
N ASP A 206 -12.67 16.23 -17.22
CA ASP A 206 -12.23 16.95 -16.03
C ASP A 206 -11.69 15.95 -14.99
N PHE A 207 -11.08 16.46 -13.93
CA PHE A 207 -10.47 15.65 -12.89
C PHE A 207 -10.94 16.10 -11.52
N LEU A 208 -11.49 15.16 -10.74
CA LEU A 208 -11.76 15.38 -9.33
C LEU A 208 -10.58 14.86 -8.53
N THR A 209 -10.11 15.65 -7.57
CA THR A 209 -8.93 15.33 -6.78
C THR A 209 -9.19 15.44 -5.29
N VAL A 210 -8.72 14.44 -4.55
CA VAL A 210 -8.54 14.49 -3.11
C VAL A 210 -7.11 14.99 -2.79
N PRO A 211 -6.96 16.07 -2.01
CA PRO A 211 -5.65 16.65 -1.71
C PRO A 211 -4.79 15.73 -0.84
N THR A 212 -3.47 15.93 -0.84
CA THR A 212 -2.53 15.29 0.10
C THR A 212 -1.63 16.36 0.73
N VAL A 213 -0.61 15.95 1.50
CA VAL A 213 0.43 16.90 1.96
C VAL A 213 1.40 17.25 0.83
N ALA A 214 1.77 16.27 0.01
CA ALA A 214 2.71 16.45 -1.10
C ALA A 214 2.11 17.27 -2.26
N SER A 215 0.80 17.27 -2.44
CA SER A 215 0.15 18.03 -3.51
C SER A 215 -1.32 18.27 -3.24
N ALA A 216 -1.85 19.43 -3.65
CA ALA A 216 -3.28 19.71 -3.65
C ALA A 216 -4.01 18.99 -4.81
N SER A 217 -3.29 18.57 -5.85
CA SER A 217 -3.82 17.90 -7.05
C SER A 217 -3.02 16.66 -7.47
N ASN A 218 -3.56 15.86 -8.39
CA ASN A 218 -2.86 14.79 -9.12
C ASN A 218 -2.27 13.63 -8.30
N LYS A 219 -2.76 13.35 -7.09
CA LYS A 219 -2.36 12.16 -6.32
C LYS A 219 -3.47 11.15 -6.24
N PHE A 220 -4.53 11.48 -5.50
CA PHE A 220 -5.76 10.69 -5.50
C PHE A 220 -6.78 11.38 -6.42
N VAL A 221 -6.80 10.97 -7.68
CA VAL A 221 -7.50 11.67 -8.75
C VAL A 221 -8.26 10.69 -9.64
N TRP A 222 -9.48 11.04 -10.06
CA TRP A 222 -10.22 10.29 -11.06
C TRP A 222 -10.75 11.22 -12.16
N ALA A 223 -10.86 10.65 -13.36
CA ALA A 223 -11.37 11.36 -14.52
C ALA A 223 -12.90 11.28 -14.57
N VAL A 224 -13.52 12.38 -14.96
CA VAL A 224 -14.97 12.51 -15.15
C VAL A 224 -15.27 13.21 -16.48
N PRO A 225 -16.50 13.10 -17.03
CA PRO A 225 -16.87 13.85 -18.22
C PRO A 225 -16.62 15.36 -18.08
N LYS A 226 -16.29 16.02 -19.19
CA LYS A 226 -16.14 17.48 -19.20
C LYS A 226 -17.43 18.15 -18.71
N GLY A 227 -17.31 19.06 -17.73
CA GLY A 227 -18.44 19.78 -17.14
C GLY A 227 -19.17 19.02 -16.02
N HIS A 228 -18.68 17.83 -15.63
CA HIS A 228 -19.24 17.05 -14.54
C HIS A 228 -19.32 17.86 -13.25
N GLN A 229 -20.51 17.90 -12.64
CA GLN A 229 -20.70 18.42 -11.30
C GLN A 229 -20.56 17.26 -10.31
N PRO A 230 -19.78 17.40 -9.23
CA PRO A 230 -19.63 16.33 -8.25
C PRO A 230 -20.99 15.77 -7.82
N ASN A 231 -21.14 14.46 -7.83
CA ASN A 231 -22.35 13.79 -7.35
C ASN A 231 -22.19 13.37 -5.87
N ASP A 232 -23.13 12.58 -5.35
CA ASP A 232 -23.08 12.13 -3.95
C ASP A 232 -21.90 11.20 -3.67
N GLU A 233 -21.51 10.35 -4.62
CA GLU A 233 -20.36 9.45 -4.46
C GLU A 233 -19.04 10.24 -4.41
N ASP A 234 -18.88 11.22 -5.30
CA ASP A 234 -17.72 12.12 -5.30
C ASP A 234 -17.61 12.88 -3.97
N ARG A 235 -18.72 13.48 -3.53
CA ARG A 235 -18.80 14.21 -2.26
C ARG A 235 -18.51 13.30 -1.07
N ALA A 236 -19.01 12.07 -1.07
CA ALA A 236 -18.78 11.12 0.02
C ALA A 236 -17.30 10.73 0.14
N ILE A 237 -16.59 10.55 -0.98
CA ILE A 237 -15.14 10.30 -0.97
C ILE A 237 -14.40 11.50 -0.39
N MET A 238 -14.71 12.71 -0.86
CA MET A 238 -14.07 13.94 -0.37
C MET A 238 -14.32 14.18 1.12
N ALA A 239 -15.57 14.03 1.57
CA ALA A 239 -15.96 14.21 2.97
C ALA A 239 -15.27 13.20 3.91
N ARG A 240 -15.04 11.97 3.45
CA ARG A 240 -14.29 10.97 4.23
C ARG A 240 -12.78 11.23 4.26
N ALA A 241 -12.23 11.82 3.21
CA ALA A 241 -10.80 12.11 3.11
C ALA A 241 -10.36 13.32 3.96
N GLU A 242 -11.20 14.34 4.06
CA GLU A 242 -10.91 15.58 4.77
C GLU A 242 -10.45 15.40 6.24
N PRO A 243 -11.17 14.66 7.11
CA PRO A 243 -10.75 14.46 8.49
C PRO A 243 -9.45 13.64 8.59
N ILE A 244 -9.22 12.70 7.66
CA ILE A 244 -7.98 11.90 7.61
C ILE A 244 -6.78 12.82 7.34
N LEU A 245 -6.87 13.68 6.32
CA LEU A 245 -5.80 14.61 5.97
C LEU A 245 -5.54 15.65 7.06
N THR A 246 -6.61 16.14 7.68
CA THR A 246 -6.55 17.11 8.77
C THR A 246 -5.79 16.53 9.96
N GLU A 247 -6.16 15.33 10.40
CA GLU A 247 -5.48 14.66 11.50
C GLU A 247 -4.04 14.28 11.14
N TYR A 248 -3.79 13.84 9.92
CA TYR A 248 -2.43 13.58 9.46
C TYR A 248 -1.55 14.84 9.53
N ARG A 249 -2.04 15.99 9.05
CA ARG A 249 -1.29 17.26 9.11
C ARG A 249 -0.96 17.64 10.56
N ARG A 250 -1.91 17.47 11.48
CA ARG A 250 -1.71 17.72 12.91
C ARG A 250 -0.64 16.78 13.49
N ARG A 251 -0.74 15.47 13.25
CA ARG A 251 0.26 14.50 13.74
C ARG A 251 1.62 14.72 13.10
N ARG A 252 1.67 14.98 11.80
CA ARG A 252 2.92 15.26 11.08
C ARG A 252 3.69 16.41 11.73
N SER A 253 3.01 17.47 12.20
CA SER A 253 3.67 18.59 12.89
C SER A 253 4.26 18.20 14.25
N LEU A 254 3.76 17.16 14.91
CA LEU A 254 4.27 16.65 16.19
C LEU A 254 5.42 15.66 16.02
N TYR A 255 5.38 14.84 14.97
CA TYR A 255 6.26 13.69 14.82
C TYR A 255 7.38 13.86 13.78
N ILE A 256 7.21 14.72 12.77
CA ILE A 256 8.14 14.82 11.64
C ILE A 256 8.96 16.12 11.71
N GLY A 257 10.29 15.98 11.62
CA GLY A 257 11.27 17.07 11.70
C GLY A 257 12.50 16.71 12.54
N ALA A 258 13.50 17.60 12.58
CA ALA A 258 14.73 17.38 13.35
C ALA A 258 14.42 17.16 14.84
N GLY A 259 15.01 16.11 15.42
CA GLY A 259 14.85 15.75 16.85
C GLY A 259 13.47 15.21 17.25
N LYS A 260 12.54 15.05 16.31
CA LYS A 260 11.21 14.50 16.58
C LYS A 260 11.18 12.97 16.43
N PRO A 261 10.15 12.29 16.98
CA PRO A 261 10.14 10.82 17.05
C PRO A 261 10.08 10.06 15.71
N GLY A 262 9.68 10.71 14.60
CA GLY A 262 9.65 10.10 13.28
C GLY A 262 8.32 9.40 12.91
N VAL A 263 8.26 8.87 11.68
CA VAL A 263 7.02 8.38 11.05
C VAL A 263 6.51 7.07 11.64
N VAL A 264 7.39 6.18 12.08
CA VAL A 264 6.99 4.91 12.71
C VAL A 264 6.30 5.19 14.05
N ALA A 265 6.85 6.12 14.83
CA ALA A 265 6.22 6.58 16.06
C ALA A 265 4.86 7.24 15.81
N LEU A 266 4.74 8.07 14.75
CA LEU A 266 3.47 8.67 14.31
C LEU A 266 2.41 7.58 14.07
N LEU A 267 2.73 6.58 13.26
CA LEU A 267 1.79 5.52 12.87
C LEU A 267 1.40 4.65 14.07
N ARG A 268 2.38 4.22 14.86
CA ARG A 268 2.13 3.45 16.07
C ARG A 268 1.26 4.22 17.07
N ASP A 269 1.50 5.52 17.24
CA ASP A 269 0.66 6.36 18.10
C ASP A 269 -0.76 6.57 17.55
N TRP A 270 -0.90 6.64 16.23
CA TRP A 270 -2.22 6.77 15.61
C TRP A 270 -3.02 5.47 15.71
N PHE A 271 -2.35 4.32 15.66
CA PHE A 271 -3.01 3.02 15.68
C PHE A 271 -3.18 2.45 17.10
N ASP A 272 -2.56 3.03 18.12
CA ASP A 272 -2.65 2.55 19.51
C ASP A 272 -4.05 2.75 20.10
N ASP A 273 -4.57 1.74 20.78
CA ASP A 273 -5.82 1.80 21.56
C ASP A 273 -5.64 2.42 22.95
N GLY A 274 -4.41 2.80 23.32
CA GLY A 274 -4.05 3.32 24.64
C GLY A 274 -3.66 2.24 25.65
N TYR A 275 -3.77 0.97 25.26
CA TYR A 275 -3.34 -0.20 26.03
C TYR A 275 -2.13 -0.90 25.39
N GLY A 276 -1.49 -0.26 24.41
CA GLY A 276 -0.32 -0.78 23.72
C GLY A 276 -0.65 -1.78 22.61
N ARG A 277 -1.90 -1.82 22.13
CA ARG A 277 -2.28 -2.60 20.96
C ARG A 277 -2.59 -1.69 19.78
N CYS A 278 -2.00 -1.99 18.64
CA CYS A 278 -2.15 -1.23 17.42
C CYS A 278 -3.09 -1.92 16.43
N ALA A 279 -4.05 -1.17 15.91
CA ALA A 279 -4.91 -1.55 14.79
C ALA A 279 -5.25 -0.29 13.95
N PRO A 280 -5.30 -0.37 12.61
CA PRO A 280 -5.67 0.79 11.78
C PRO A 280 -7.07 1.34 12.05
N GLU A 281 -7.97 0.50 12.56
CA GLU A 281 -9.32 0.88 12.96
C GLU A 281 -9.31 1.91 14.10
N ASN A 282 -8.28 1.90 14.96
CA ASN A 282 -8.12 2.87 16.04
C ASN A 282 -7.78 4.28 15.52
N ALA A 283 -7.24 4.38 14.30
CA ALA A 283 -6.98 5.66 13.64
C ALA A 283 -8.21 6.28 12.99
N GLN A 284 -9.33 5.56 12.90
CA GLN A 284 -10.56 6.18 12.46
C GLN A 284 -10.91 7.28 13.45
N VAL A 285 -11.11 8.49 12.92
CA VAL A 285 -11.41 9.68 13.69
C VAL A 285 -12.66 9.41 14.52
N ARG A 286 -12.47 8.99 15.77
CA ARG A 286 -13.48 9.10 16.80
C ARG A 286 -13.71 10.60 16.93
N SER A 287 -14.87 11.06 16.49
CA SER A 287 -15.29 12.46 16.59
C SER A 287 -15.12 13.03 18.01
N ASP A 288 -14.99 12.15 19.01
CA ASP A 288 -14.96 12.50 20.44
C ASP A 288 -13.69 12.06 21.22
N ALA A 289 -12.63 11.56 20.56
CA ALA A 289 -11.46 11.04 21.31
C ALA A 289 -10.49 12.13 21.78
N GLN A 290 -10.34 12.21 23.10
CA GLN A 290 -9.39 13.07 23.83
C GLN A 290 -7.95 12.88 23.34
N PRO A 291 -7.13 13.95 23.24
CA PRO A 291 -5.76 13.86 22.71
C PRO A 291 -4.92 12.79 23.44
N PRO A 292 -4.05 12.06 22.72
CA PRO A 292 -3.20 11.06 23.34
C PRO A 292 -2.33 11.73 24.40
N ARG A 293 -2.28 11.13 25.60
CA ARG A 293 -1.25 11.46 26.58
C ARG A 293 0.07 11.07 25.95
N ILE A 294 0.84 12.05 25.51
CA ILE A 294 2.25 11.84 25.18
C ILE A 294 2.87 11.26 26.44
N ALA A 295 3.13 9.94 26.43
CA ALA A 295 3.82 9.30 27.52
C ALA A 295 5.13 10.06 27.72
N SER A 296 5.25 10.75 28.85
CA SER A 296 6.50 11.30 29.33
C SER A 296 7.55 10.20 29.20
N ARG A 297 8.67 10.55 28.55
CA ARG A 297 9.86 9.73 28.29
C ARG A 297 9.97 8.50 29.21
N PRO A 298 10.23 7.29 28.69
CA PRO A 298 10.61 6.19 29.57
C PRO A 298 11.83 6.63 30.39
N ASP A 299 11.79 6.33 31.68
CA ASP A 299 12.86 6.61 32.63
C ASP A 299 14.21 6.27 31.98
N VAL A 300 15.11 7.23 32.07
CA VAL A 300 16.53 7.03 31.75
C VAL A 300 17.01 5.90 32.66
N VAL A 301 17.05 4.68 32.13
CA VAL A 301 17.80 3.59 32.74
C VAL A 301 19.24 4.06 32.77
N ARG A 302 19.71 4.47 33.95
CA ARG A 302 21.13 4.70 34.24
C ARG A 302 21.84 3.36 34.02
N VAL A 303 22.40 3.19 32.83
CA VAL A 303 23.39 2.16 32.57
C VAL A 303 24.66 2.61 33.29
N THR A 304 24.96 2.00 34.44
CA THR A 304 26.29 2.07 35.02
C THR A 304 27.29 1.45 34.03
N PRO A 305 28.33 2.19 33.59
CA PRO A 305 29.30 1.66 32.65
C PRO A 305 30.03 0.47 33.27
N ARG A 306 30.01 -0.65 32.55
CA ARG A 306 30.83 -1.83 32.85
C ARG A 306 32.29 -1.50 32.52
N PRO A 307 33.26 -1.82 33.39
CA PRO A 307 34.67 -1.57 33.11
C PRO A 307 35.13 -2.31 31.84
N PRO A 308 36.07 -1.75 31.07
CA PRO A 308 36.50 -2.31 29.79
C PRO A 308 37.21 -3.65 30.00
N ALA A 309 36.80 -4.65 29.22
CA ALA A 309 37.54 -5.89 29.07
C ALA A 309 38.85 -5.62 28.31
N SER A 310 39.92 -6.26 28.76
CA SER A 310 41.29 -6.18 28.23
C SER A 310 41.36 -6.54 26.74
N LEU A 311 41.95 -5.64 25.96
CA LEU A 311 42.26 -5.82 24.55
C LEU A 311 43.35 -6.89 24.37
N SER A 312 43.05 -7.94 23.60
CA SER A 312 44.05 -8.86 23.08
C SER A 312 44.59 -8.33 21.75
N THR A 313 45.91 -8.16 21.70
CA THR A 313 46.71 -7.76 20.55
C THR A 313 46.95 -8.94 19.62
N ALA A 314 46.45 -8.88 18.38
CA ALA A 314 46.99 -9.65 17.27
C ALA A 314 47.03 -8.78 16.01
N VAL A 315 48.25 -8.37 15.71
CA VAL A 315 48.71 -7.67 14.50
C VAL A 315 48.90 -8.70 13.39
N CYS A 316 48.42 -8.40 12.18
CA CYS A 316 49.15 -8.66 10.92
C CYS A 316 48.42 -8.02 9.73
N ALA A 317 49.16 -7.20 9.00
CA ALA A 317 48.90 -6.70 7.66
C ALA A 317 50.11 -7.09 6.78
N PRO A 318 50.26 -6.65 5.52
CA PRO A 318 49.41 -6.75 4.32
C PRO A 318 50.20 -7.42 3.15
N THR A 319 49.59 -7.68 1.98
CA THR A 319 50.17 -7.46 0.61
C THR A 319 49.21 -7.88 -0.54
N PRO A 320 49.41 -7.39 -1.80
CA PRO A 320 48.38 -7.21 -2.83
C PRO A 320 48.65 -8.00 -4.16
N PRO A 321 48.23 -7.54 -5.36
CA PRO A 321 47.39 -8.27 -6.32
C PRO A 321 48.14 -9.06 -7.40
N VAL A 322 47.43 -9.95 -8.12
CA VAL A 322 47.95 -10.58 -9.35
C VAL A 322 46.89 -10.54 -10.47
N PHE A 323 47.26 -9.86 -11.56
CA PHE A 323 46.66 -9.92 -12.89
C PHE A 323 46.96 -11.26 -13.56
N SER A 324 46.02 -11.83 -14.32
CA SER A 324 46.27 -12.74 -15.44
C SER A 324 45.01 -12.93 -16.29
N ASP A 325 44.97 -12.28 -17.45
CA ASP A 325 44.27 -12.74 -18.66
C ASP A 325 45.28 -13.58 -19.47
N PRO A 326 44.87 -14.70 -20.11
CA PRO A 326 44.83 -14.64 -21.56
C PRO A 326 43.71 -15.46 -22.21
N ARG A 327 43.03 -14.78 -23.16
CA ARG A 327 42.72 -15.20 -24.55
C ARG A 327 42.02 -16.54 -24.81
N GLY A 328 40.97 -16.44 -25.61
CA GLY A 328 40.83 -17.28 -26.81
C GLY A 328 39.45 -17.88 -27.03
N GLY A 329 38.75 -17.41 -28.07
CA GLY A 329 37.52 -18.07 -28.50
C GLY A 329 36.72 -17.32 -29.55
N CYS A 330 37.20 -17.34 -30.80
CA CYS A 330 36.44 -16.94 -31.99
C CYS A 330 35.05 -17.57 -32.04
N ARG A 331 34.00 -16.77 -32.29
CA ARG A 331 32.77 -17.25 -32.95
C ARG A 331 32.20 -16.20 -33.91
N LEU A 332 32.21 -16.62 -35.18
CA LEU A 332 31.27 -16.37 -36.27
C LEU A 332 30.39 -15.09 -36.19
N LEU A 333 30.72 -14.10 -37.01
CA LEU A 333 29.77 -13.09 -37.47
C LEU A 333 28.95 -13.68 -38.63
N ILE A 334 27.64 -13.86 -38.41
CA ILE A 334 26.66 -13.97 -39.49
C ILE A 334 25.82 -12.70 -39.47
N THR A 335 25.81 -12.01 -40.60
CA THR A 335 25.13 -10.77 -40.92
C THR A 335 23.62 -10.93 -41.04
N LEU A 336 22.83 -10.10 -40.35
CA LEU A 336 21.46 -9.78 -40.73
C LEU A 336 21.20 -8.28 -40.59
N LYS A 337 20.88 -7.64 -41.72
CA LYS A 337 20.47 -6.23 -41.81
C LYS A 337 19.16 -6.00 -41.02
N PRO A 338 19.03 -4.95 -40.20
CA PRO A 338 17.75 -4.62 -39.60
C PRO A 338 16.83 -3.95 -40.63
N ARG A 339 15.72 -4.60 -40.95
CA ARG A 339 14.56 -3.98 -41.61
C ARG A 339 13.94 -2.97 -40.65
N ARG A 340 13.76 -1.72 -41.11
CA ARG A 340 12.96 -0.69 -40.44
C ARG A 340 11.56 -1.24 -40.16
N TRP A 341 11.20 -1.36 -38.88
CA TRP A 341 9.82 -1.51 -38.44
C TRP A 341 9.34 -0.22 -37.80
N GLY A 342 8.16 0.22 -38.22
CA GLY A 342 7.60 1.53 -37.97
C GLY A 342 7.45 1.85 -36.48
N ARG A 343 7.70 3.13 -36.17
CA ARG A 343 7.47 3.75 -34.86
C ARG A 343 6.04 3.46 -34.39
N ARG A 344 5.87 2.61 -33.38
CA ARG A 344 4.73 2.72 -32.48
C ARG A 344 5.09 3.81 -31.46
N ASN A 345 4.59 5.02 -31.69
CA ASN A 345 4.54 6.02 -30.62
C ASN A 345 3.51 5.52 -29.59
N THR A 346 3.97 4.73 -28.63
CA THR A 346 3.30 4.51 -27.35
C THR A 346 3.40 5.79 -26.54
N VAL A 347 2.27 6.28 -26.04
CA VAL A 347 2.25 7.39 -25.08
C VAL A 347 3.08 6.95 -23.85
N PRO A 348 4.07 7.73 -23.40
CA PRO A 348 4.84 7.38 -22.22
C PRO A 348 3.90 7.24 -21.01
N ILE A 349 4.04 6.17 -20.23
CA ILE A 349 3.33 5.95 -18.97
C ILE A 349 3.52 7.13 -17.98
N GLU A 350 4.57 7.94 -18.17
CA GLU A 350 4.79 9.21 -17.48
C GLU A 350 3.68 10.27 -17.74
N ARG A 351 2.74 10.04 -18.65
CA ARG A 351 1.56 10.91 -18.88
C ARG A 351 0.23 10.32 -18.42
N ILE A 352 0.23 9.12 -17.83
CA ILE A 352 -0.97 8.50 -17.23
C ILE A 352 -0.99 8.68 -15.70
N HIS A 353 0.11 9.18 -15.13
CA HIS A 353 0.13 9.83 -13.82
C HIS A 353 0.38 11.33 -13.99
N PRO A 354 -0.62 12.20 -13.78
CA PRO A 354 -0.38 13.63 -13.63
C PRO A 354 0.34 13.98 -12.31
#